data_AF-A0A4Y2QRS4-F1
#
_entry.id   AF-A0A4Y2QRS4-F1
#
_cell.length_a   1.000
_cell.length_b   1.000
_cell.length_c   1.000
_cell.angle_alpha   90.00
_cell.angle_beta   90.00
_cell.angle_gamma   90.00
#
_symmetry.space_group_name_H-M   'P 1'
#
loop_
_entity.id
_entity.type
_entity.pdbx_description
1 polymer ?
#
loop_
_entity_poly.entity_id
_entity_poly.type
_entity_poly.pdbx_seq_one_letter_code
_entity_poly.pdbx_strand_id
1 'polypeptide(L)'
;MSATMSQDKFLSNDKNKQRLVNMLCVEFQKEGLVTKEDQEDADYLVIKSALEIEKMSQCIVVVREDIDLLVIMKASTNSENIFFLKPGMLYIVQQP
;
A
#
# COMPACT_ATOMS: atom_id res chain seq x y z
N MET A 1 -10.90 26.31 -7.32
CA MET A 1 -9.46 26.45 -6.98
C MET A 1 -8.67 25.78 -8.09
N SER A 2 -7.64 26.45 -8.63
CA SER A 2 -6.76 25.84 -9.63
C SER A 2 -5.40 25.55 -8.99
N ALA A 3 -4.80 24.39 -9.30
CA ALA A 3 -3.47 24.06 -8.83
C ALA A 3 -2.46 25.03 -9.45
N THR A 4 -1.63 25.67 -8.62
CA THR A 4 -0.61 26.62 -9.06
C THR A 4 0.69 25.94 -9.49
N MET A 5 0.81 24.63 -9.30
CA MET A 5 1.98 23.83 -9.64
C MET A 5 1.57 22.44 -10.12
N SER A 6 2.43 21.80 -10.92
CA SER A 6 2.26 20.41 -11.34
C SER A 6 2.53 19.43 -10.21
N GLN A 7 1.99 18.21 -10.33
CA GLN A 7 2.22 17.13 -9.38
C GLN A 7 3.70 16.79 -9.23
N ASP A 8 4.44 16.65 -10.33
CA ASP A 8 5.88 16.34 -10.28
C ASP A 8 6.68 17.42 -9.54
N LYS A 9 6.32 18.69 -9.75
CA LYS A 9 6.94 19.81 -9.05
C LYS A 9 6.60 19.82 -7.55
N PHE A 10 5.40 19.38 -7.19
CA PHE A 10 5.00 19.26 -5.79
C PHE A 10 5.74 18.10 -5.11
N LEU A 11 5.75 16.92 -5.75
CA LEU A 11 6.35 15.68 -5.22
C LEU A 11 7.87 15.64 -5.28
N SER A 12 8.52 16.46 -6.11
CA SER A 12 9.99 16.60 -6.07
C SER A 12 10.50 17.31 -4.81
N ASN A 13 9.64 17.99 -4.04
CA ASN A 13 10.01 18.62 -2.78
C ASN A 13 9.78 17.69 -1.58
N ASP A 14 10.84 17.36 -0.84
CA ASP A 14 10.75 16.41 0.29
C ASP A 14 9.84 16.89 1.42
N LYS A 15 9.80 18.20 1.71
CA LYS A 15 8.90 18.76 2.72
C LYS A 15 7.44 18.63 2.30
N ASN A 16 7.15 18.78 1.01
CA ASN A 16 5.79 18.61 0.49
C ASN A 16 5.38 17.14 0.52
N LYS A 17 6.26 16.21 0.12
CA LYS A 17 6.02 14.77 0.24
C LYS A 17 5.70 14.37 1.67
N GLN A 18 6.56 14.74 2.63
CA GLN A 18 6.35 14.42 4.04
C GLN A 18 5.04 15.01 4.58
N ARG A 19 4.71 16.26 4.23
CA ARG A 19 3.44 16.87 4.64
C ARG A 19 2.23 16.13 4.07
N LEU A 20 2.30 15.69 2.81
CA LEU A 20 1.24 14.91 2.18
C LEU A 20 1.07 13.55 2.88
N VAL A 21 2.16 12.83 3.11
CA VAL A 21 2.15 11.54 3.82
C VAL A 21 1.55 11.70 5.23
N ASN A 22 2.03 12.67 6.00
CA ASN A 22 1.52 12.94 7.35
C ASN A 22 0.02 13.28 7.35
N MET A 23 -0.44 14.08 6.37
CA MET A 23 -1.86 14.42 6.22
C MET A 23 -2.69 13.16 5.98
N LEU A 24 -2.27 12.31 5.05
CA LEU A 24 -2.95 11.05 4.75
C LEU A 24 -2.98 10.13 5.97
N CYS A 25 -1.87 10.02 6.69
CA CYS A 25 -1.82 9.20 7.89
C CYS A 25 -2.78 9.68 8.97
N VAL A 26 -2.87 11.00 9.20
CA VAL A 26 -3.84 11.58 10.12
C VAL A 26 -5.28 11.27 9.69
N GLU A 27 -5.61 11.39 8.40
CA GLU A 27 -6.96 11.06 7.92
C GLU A 27 -7.30 9.57 8.08
N PHE A 28 -6.38 8.67 7.73
CA PHE A 28 -6.60 7.23 7.94
C PHE A 28 -6.75 6.86 9.42
N GLN A 29 -5.95 7.46 10.30
CA GLN A 29 -6.05 7.26 11.74
C GLN A 29 -7.38 7.75 12.31
N LYS A 30 -7.96 8.83 11.77
CA LYS A 30 -9.31 9.29 12.16
C LYS A 30 -10.40 8.27 11.82
N GLU A 31 -10.23 7.55 10.72
CA GLU A 31 -11.10 6.43 10.33
C GLU A 31 -10.80 5.13 11.09
N GLY A 32 -9.93 5.17 12.10
CA GLY A 32 -9.58 4.02 12.95
C GLY A 32 -8.59 3.05 12.30
N LEU A 33 -7.96 3.42 11.19
CA LEU A 33 -6.96 2.59 10.52
C LEU A 33 -5.58 2.80 11.16
N VAL A 34 -4.83 1.71 11.28
CA VAL A 34 -3.42 1.77 11.72
C VAL A 34 -2.55 2.15 10.52
N THR A 35 -1.75 3.19 10.70
CA THR A 35 -0.77 3.61 9.69
C THR A 35 0.64 3.30 10.17
N LYS A 36 1.49 2.86 9.24
CA LYS A 36 2.92 2.66 9.45
C LYS A 36 3.65 3.36 8.31
N GLU A 37 4.66 4.14 8.64
CA GLU A 37 5.53 4.81 7.66
C GLU A 37 6.93 4.22 7.77
N ASP A 38 7.63 4.12 6.64
CA ASP A 38 9.06 3.82 6.59
C ASP A 38 9.79 4.98 5.91
N GLN A 39 10.98 5.29 6.42
CA GLN A 39 11.88 6.27 5.81
C GLN A 39 12.75 5.64 4.70
N GLU A 40 12.88 4.32 4.68
CA GLU A 40 13.81 3.61 3.81
C GLU A 40 13.10 2.84 2.69
N ASP A 41 12.23 1.87 3.02
CA ASP A 41 11.55 1.05 2.00
C ASP A 41 10.12 0.64 2.40
N ALA A 42 9.15 1.29 1.76
CA ALA A 42 7.73 1.02 1.97
C ALA A 42 7.30 -0.40 1.54
N ASP A 43 8.00 -1.03 0.60
CA ASP A 43 7.67 -2.36 0.11
C ASP A 43 8.13 -3.44 1.10
N TYR A 44 9.33 -3.29 1.66
CA TYR A 44 9.79 -4.13 2.77
C TYR A 44 8.82 -4.06 3.96
N LEU A 45 8.38 -2.85 4.33
CA LEU A 45 7.45 -2.67 5.45
C LEU A 45 6.10 -3.36 5.22
N VAL A 46 5.59 -3.34 3.98
CA VAL A 46 4.33 -4.04 3.62
C VAL A 46 4.51 -5.56 3.71
N ILE A 47 5.58 -6.12 3.14
CA ILE A 47 5.84 -7.56 3.19
C ILE A 47 5.99 -8.02 4.64
N LYS A 48 6.81 -7.30 5.42
CA LYS A 48 7.04 -7.62 6.84
C LYS A 48 5.73 -7.58 7.63
N SER A 49 4.92 -6.54 7.44
CA SER A 49 3.62 -6.43 8.13
C SER A 49 2.66 -7.54 7.73
N ALA A 50 2.61 -7.92 6.44
CA ALA A 50 1.79 -9.03 5.99
C ALA A 50 2.21 -10.35 6.66
N LEU A 51 3.52 -10.65 6.73
CA LEU A 51 4.02 -11.86 7.39
C LEU A 51 3.78 -11.88 8.91
N GLU A 52 3.85 -10.72 9.57
CA GLU A 52 3.54 -10.62 11.00
C GLU A 52 2.05 -10.84 11.28
N ILE A 53 1.18 -10.21 10.48
CA ILE A 53 -0.27 -10.34 10.63
C ILE A 53 -0.72 -11.76 10.25
N GLU A 54 -0.05 -12.43 9.31
CA GLU A 54 -0.46 -13.75 8.81
C GLU A 54 -0.26 -14.83 9.87
N LYS A 55 0.77 -14.67 10.71
CA LYS A 55 0.95 -15.51 11.90
C LYS A 55 -0.18 -15.36 12.92
N MET A 56 -0.88 -14.21 12.90
CA MET A 56 -1.96 -13.89 13.83
C MET A 56 -3.36 -14.06 13.23
N SER A 57 -3.48 -14.15 11.90
CA SER A 57 -4.74 -14.06 11.16
C SER A 57 -4.82 -15.16 10.11
N GLN A 58 -6.02 -15.69 9.85
CA GLN A 58 -6.18 -16.75 8.84
C GLN A 58 -6.06 -16.27 7.39
N CYS A 59 -6.24 -14.97 7.10
CA CYS A 59 -6.21 -14.46 5.72
C CYS A 59 -5.85 -12.97 5.67
N ILE A 60 -5.02 -12.57 4.71
CA ILE A 60 -4.58 -11.19 4.45
C ILE A 60 -4.79 -10.84 2.99
N VAL A 61 -5.23 -9.61 2.74
CA VAL A 61 -5.26 -9.01 1.40
C VAL A 61 -4.29 -7.83 1.37
N VAL A 62 -3.27 -7.91 0.52
CA VAL A 62 -2.36 -6.80 0.22
C VAL A 62 -2.89 -6.08 -1.01
N VAL A 63 -3.23 -4.80 -0.87
CA VAL A 63 -3.76 -3.97 -1.95
C VAL A 63 -2.65 -3.05 -2.48
N ARG A 64 -2.17 -3.28 -3.70
CA ARG A 64 -1.09 -2.51 -4.32
C ARG A 64 -1.22 -2.52 -5.84
N GLU A 65 -0.78 -1.45 -6.49
CA GLU A 65 -0.78 -1.39 -7.96
C GLU A 65 0.41 -2.14 -8.56
N ASP A 66 1.58 -2.07 -7.92
CA ASP A 66 2.84 -2.56 -8.45
C ASP A 66 2.96 -4.09 -8.37
N ILE A 67 3.20 -4.74 -9.51
CA ILE A 67 3.29 -6.21 -9.62
C ILE A 67 4.63 -6.72 -9.06
N ASP A 68 5.67 -5.90 -9.06
CA ASP A 68 6.99 -6.28 -8.55
C ASP A 68 6.90 -6.72 -7.08
N LEU A 69 6.03 -6.07 -6.29
CA LEU A 69 5.79 -6.44 -4.90
C LEU A 69 5.23 -7.87 -4.76
N LEU A 70 4.34 -8.29 -5.67
CA LEU A 70 3.82 -9.66 -5.69
C LEU A 70 4.94 -10.68 -5.93
N VAL A 71 5.88 -10.36 -6.82
CA VAL A 71 7.04 -11.23 -7.10
C VAL A 71 7.91 -11.38 -5.85
N ILE A 72 8.21 -10.27 -5.17
CA ILE A 72 9.01 -10.27 -3.94
C ILE A 72 8.29 -11.02 -2.82
N MET A 73 6.97 -10.82 -2.67
CA MET A 73 6.16 -11.57 -1.70
C MET A 73 6.20 -13.07 -1.96
N LYS A 74 6.03 -13.50 -3.22
CA LYS A 74 6.06 -14.92 -3.58
C LYS A 74 7.43 -15.56 -3.34
N ALA A 75 8.50 -14.80 -3.51
CA ALA A 75 9.85 -15.25 -3.17
C ALA A 75 10.09 -15.29 -1.64
N SER A 76 9.43 -14.40 -0.88
CA SER A 76 9.62 -14.26 0.56
C SER A 76 8.80 -15.24 1.39
N THR A 77 7.68 -15.76 0.86
CA THR A 77 6.81 -16.69 1.58
C THR A 77 6.05 -17.64 0.66
N ASN A 78 5.80 -18.85 1.17
CA ASN A 78 4.92 -19.83 0.54
C ASN A 78 3.52 -19.87 1.17
N SER A 79 3.17 -18.85 1.98
CA SER A 79 1.84 -18.77 2.59
C SER A 79 0.74 -18.76 1.53
N GLU A 80 -0.26 -19.62 1.73
CA GLU A 80 -1.48 -19.66 0.92
C GLU A 80 -2.55 -18.70 1.44
N ASN A 81 -2.29 -18.04 2.59
CA ASN A 81 -3.24 -17.16 3.28
C ASN A 81 -3.06 -15.69 2.93
N ILE A 82 -2.14 -15.35 2.02
CA ILE A 82 -1.88 -13.97 1.61
C ILE A 82 -2.28 -13.79 0.15
N PHE A 83 -3.23 -12.89 -0.07
CA PHE A 83 -3.79 -12.55 -1.37
C PHE A 83 -3.31 -11.16 -1.80
N PHE A 84 -3.07 -11.00 -3.10
CA PHE A 84 -2.71 -9.71 -3.67
C PHE A 84 -3.88 -9.18 -4.51
N LEU A 85 -4.29 -7.94 -4.24
CA LEU A 85 -5.35 -7.25 -4.97
C LEU A 85 -4.76 -6.02 -5.67
N LYS A 86 -4.79 -6.02 -7.00
CA LYS A 86 -4.47 -4.84 -7.80
C LYS A 86 -5.73 -3.97 -7.95
N PRO A 87 -5.81 -2.79 -7.31
CA PRO A 87 -6.96 -1.91 -7.48
C PRO A 87 -7.01 -1.38 -8.92
N GLY A 88 -8.21 -1.19 -9.46
CA GLY A 88 -8.42 -0.61 -10.80
C GLY A 88 -8.52 -1.59 -11.98
N MET A 89 -8.28 -2.89 -11.78
CA MET A 89 -8.65 -3.91 -12.78
C MET A 89 -10.06 -4.44 -12.51
N LEU A 90 -11.06 -3.87 -13.19
CA LEU A 90 -12.43 -4.35 -13.18
C LEU A 90 -12.54 -5.61 -14.06
N TYR A 91 -12.35 -6.81 -13.50
CA TYR A 91 -12.86 -8.02 -14.15
C TYR A 91 -14.37 -8.08 -13.89
N ILE A 92 -15.16 -7.53 -14.82
CA ILE A 92 -16.57 -7.87 -14.90
C ILE A 92 -16.63 -9.30 -15.41
N VAL A 93 -16.56 -10.28 -14.50
CA VAL A 93 -16.81 -11.67 -14.85
C VAL A 93 -18.33 -11.81 -14.87
N GLN A 94 -18.92 -11.66 -16.05
CA GLN A 94 -20.29 -12.09 -16.25
C GLN A 94 -20.27 -13.64 -16.29
N GLN A 95 -20.87 -14.25 -15.27
CA GLN A 95 -21.19 -15.67 -15.24
C GLN A 95 -22.72 -15.84 -15.24
N PRO A 96 -23.22 -16.97 -15.74
CA PRO A 96 -23.06 -17.53 -17.08
C PRO A 96 -24.19 -17.06 -18.02
#